data_AF-A0A381FQJ9-F1
#
_entry.id   AF-A0A381FQJ9-F1
#
_cell.length_a   1.000
_cell.length_b   1.000
_cell.length_c   1.000
_cell.angle_alpha   90.00
_cell.angle_beta   90.00
_cell.angle_gamma   90.00
#
_symmetry.space_group_name_H-M   'P 1'
#
loop_
_entity.id
_entity.type
_entity.pdbx_description
1 polymer ?
#
loop_
_entity_poly.entity_id
_entity_poly.type
_entity_poly.pdbx_seq_one_letter_code
_entity_poly.pdbx_strand_id
1 'polypeptide(L)' 'MVKNTNQSFSSSSDDFKFASSVAWFGLVLRNSNLIKNKDLKDIESLAKKGRGKDDEGYRAEFVRLVETYKSTQK' A
#
# COMPACT_ATOMS: atom_id res chain seq x y z
N MET A 1 -6.02 -27.94 -4.18
CA MET A 1 -7.41 -27.48 -4.39
C MET A 1 -7.50 -26.06 -3.85
N VAL A 2 -7.64 -25.06 -4.72
CA VAL A 2 -7.80 -23.66 -4.28
C VAL A 2 -9.24 -23.50 -3.78
N LYS A 3 -9.41 -23.18 -2.50
CA LYS A 3 -10.74 -22.92 -1.93
C LYS A 3 -11.19 -21.55 -2.42
N ASN A 4 -12.33 -21.49 -3.10
CA ASN A 4 -12.95 -20.22 -3.47
C ASN A 4 -13.81 -19.74 -2.30
N THR A 5 -13.22 -18.90 -1.45
CA THR A 5 -13.88 -18.30 -0.29
C THR A 5 -13.86 -16.78 -0.44
N ASN A 6 -15.03 -16.15 -0.39
CA ASN A 6 -15.18 -14.70 -0.38
C ASN A 6 -14.68 -14.13 0.97
N GLN A 7 -13.36 -14.00 1.10
CA GLN A 7 -12.74 -13.32 2.22
C GLN A 7 -12.71 -11.81 1.96
N SER A 8 -13.02 -11.02 2.99
CA SER A 8 -12.96 -9.57 2.88
C SER A 8 -11.52 -9.11 2.71
N PHE A 9 -11.30 -8.01 1.99
CA PHE A 9 -9.97 -7.43 1.84
C PHE A 9 -9.33 -7.08 3.21
N SER A 10 -10.16 -6.75 4.21
CA SER A 10 -9.69 -6.53 5.58
C SER A 10 -8.99 -7.76 6.18
N SER A 11 -9.39 -8.97 5.79
CA SER A 11 -8.81 -10.23 6.25
C SER A 11 -7.63 -10.72 5.40
N SER A 12 -7.19 -9.95 4.39
CA SER A 12 -5.98 -10.29 3.63
C SER A 12 -4.72 -10.23 4.49
N SER A 13 -3.65 -10.93 4.09
CA SER A 13 -2.38 -10.91 4.82
C SER A 13 -1.71 -9.53 4.79
N ASP A 14 -0.84 -9.29 5.77
CA ASP A 14 -0.05 -8.06 5.84
C ASP A 14 0.82 -7.88 4.59
N ASP A 15 1.40 -8.97 4.08
CA ASP A 15 2.18 -8.99 2.84
C ASP A 15 1.36 -8.55 1.63
N PHE A 16 0.13 -9.05 1.50
CA PHE A 16 -0.72 -8.66 0.38
C PHE A 16 -1.12 -7.19 0.46
N LYS A 17 -1.45 -6.70 1.66
CA LYS A 17 -1.74 -5.28 1.89
C LYS A 17 -0.53 -4.41 1.55
N PHE A 18 0.66 -4.79 2.00
CA PHE A 18 1.90 -4.06 1.73
C PHE A 18 2.26 -4.06 0.24
N ALA A 19 2.33 -5.22 -0.41
CA ALA A 19 2.65 -5.31 -1.84
C ALA A 19 1.65 -4.52 -2.70
N SER A 20 0.36 -4.58 -2.35
CA SER A 20 -0.68 -3.79 -3.02
C SER A 20 -0.45 -2.29 -2.85
N SER A 21 -0.04 -1.82 -1.66
CA SER A 21 0.28 -0.41 -1.42
C SER A 21 1.48 0.07 -2.24
N VAL A 22 2.52 -0.76 -2.40
CA VAL A 22 3.70 -0.46 -3.21
C VAL A 22 3.33 -0.35 -4.70
N ALA A 23 2.59 -1.32 -5.22
CA ALA A 23 2.13 -1.31 -6.61
C ALA A 23 1.23 -0.10 -6.89
N TRP A 24 0.30 0.19 -5.99
CA TRP A 24 -0.61 1.33 -6.12
C TRP A 24 0.16 2.66 -6.10
N PHE A 25 1.12 2.82 -5.18
CA PHE A 25 1.98 4.00 -5.16
C PHE A 25 2.74 4.19 -6.49
N GLY A 26 3.30 3.12 -7.06
CA GLY A 26 3.96 3.18 -8.37
C GLY A 26 3.03 3.65 -9.49
N LEU A 27 1.76 3.23 -9.47
CA LEU A 27 0.75 3.69 -10.44
C LEU A 27 0.40 5.17 -10.26
N VAL A 28 0.39 5.68 -9.02
CA VAL A 28 0.21 7.11 -8.75
C VAL A 28 1.40 7.91 -9.28
N LEU A 29 2.63 7.48 -9.01
CA LEU A 29 3.85 8.15 -9.51
C LEU A 29 3.89 8.22 -11.03
N ARG A 30 3.38 7.17 -11.71
CA ARG A 30 3.31 7.13 -13.17
C ARG A 30 2.12 7.91 -13.75
N ASN A 31 1.32 8.57 -12.90
CA ASN A 31 0.05 9.20 -13.26
C ASN A 31 -0.84 8.27 -14.11
N SER A 32 -0.91 6.98 -13.74
CA SER A 32 -1.52 5.94 -14.58
C SER A 32 -3.02 6.16 -14.77
N ASN A 33 -3.52 5.88 -15.98
CA ASN A 33 -4.95 5.88 -16.32
C ASN A 33 -5.67 4.60 -15.86
N LEU A 34 -4.93 3.59 -15.38
CA LEU A 34 -5.49 2.32 -14.92
C LEU A 34 -6.14 2.42 -13.53
N ILE A 35 -5.91 3.52 -12.82
CA ILE A 35 -6.43 3.75 -11.47
C ILE A 35 -7.25 5.03 -11.43
N LYS A 36 -8.40 4.95 -10.76
CA LYS A 36 -9.25 6.13 -10.50
C LYS A 36 -8.85 6.83 -9.20
N ASN A 37 -8.59 6.05 -8.15
CA ASN A 37 -8.17 6.59 -6.86
C ASN A 37 -6.64 6.77 -6.85
N LYS A 38 -6.19 8.01 -6.63
CA LYS A 38 -4.80 8.41 -6.50
C LYS A 38 -4.49 9.03 -5.12
N ASP A 39 -5.39 8.86 -4.15
CA ASP A 39 -5.24 9.42 -2.81
C ASP A 39 -4.08 8.75 -2.06
N LEU A 40 -3.03 9.52 -1.81
CA LEU A 40 -1.85 9.09 -1.08
C LEU A 40 -2.16 8.73 0.38
N LYS A 41 -3.23 9.27 0.99
CA LYS A 41 -3.65 8.93 2.35
C LYS A 41 -4.15 7.49 2.44
N ASP A 42 -4.88 7.03 1.44
CA ASP A 42 -5.38 5.65 1.39
C ASP A 42 -4.23 4.67 1.21
N ILE A 43 -3.26 5.01 0.35
CA ILE A 43 -2.05 4.23 0.11
C ILE A 43 -1.22 4.12 1.40
N GLU A 44 -0.98 5.25 2.09
CA GLU A 44 -0.27 5.27 3.37
C GLU A 44 -0.98 4.42 4.43
N SER A 45 -2.31 4.54 4.55
CA SER A 45 -3.12 3.75 5.48
C SER A 45 -3.01 2.26 5.20
N LEU A 46 -3.03 1.87 3.92
CA LEU A 46 -2.87 0.48 3.50
C LEU A 46 -1.45 -0.05 3.80
N ALA A 47 -0.42 0.75 3.52
CA ALA A 47 0.98 0.42 3.81
C ALA A 47 1.20 0.22 5.32
N LYS A 48 0.65 1.10 6.16
CA LYS A 48 0.67 0.99 7.63
C LYS A 48 -0.01 -0.29 8.11
N LYS A 49 -1.17 -0.64 7.55
CA LYS A 49 -1.88 -1.90 7.85
C LYS A 49 -1.11 -3.14 7.38
N GLY A 50 -0.31 -3.02 6.33
CA GLY A 50 0.54 -4.09 5.79
C GLY A 50 1.94 -4.17 6.42
N ARG A 51 2.28 -3.32 7.39
CA ARG A 51 3.63 -3.27 7.96
C ARG A 51 4.06 -4.61 8.57
N GLY A 52 3.18 -5.29 9.29
CA GLY A 52 3.47 -6.60 9.89
C GLY A 52 4.75 -6.61 10.73
N LYS A 53 5.44 -7.75 10.75
CA LYS A 53 6.81 -7.87 11.28
C LYS A 53 7.79 -7.24 10.29
N ASP A 54 8.61 -6.32 10.77
CA ASP A 54 9.48 -5.48 9.94
C ASP A 54 10.83 -5.30 10.65
N ASP A 55 11.54 -6.41 10.85
CA ASP A 55 12.76 -6.46 11.67
C ASP A 55 13.88 -5.54 11.12
N GLU A 56 13.96 -5.42 9.80
CA GLU A 56 14.92 -4.58 9.09
C GLU A 56 14.40 -3.17 8.78
N GLY A 57 13.13 -2.87 9.10
CA GLY A 57 12.54 -1.53 8.95
C GLY A 57 12.19 -1.09 7.52
N TYR A 58 12.35 -1.94 6.49
CA TYR A 58 12.08 -1.56 5.10
C TYR A 58 10.63 -1.15 4.84
N ARG A 59 9.67 -1.78 5.52
CA ARG A 59 8.25 -1.42 5.34
C ARG A 59 7.94 -0.08 6.00
N ALA A 60 8.55 0.21 7.14
CA ALA A 60 8.48 1.52 7.78
C ALA A 60 9.09 2.62 6.90
N GLU A 61 10.25 2.37 6.27
CA GLU A 61 10.87 3.34 5.35
C GLU A 61 10.01 3.57 4.10
N PHE A 62 9.33 2.56 3.58
CA PHE A 62 8.34 2.76 2.51
C PHE A 62 7.18 3.66 2.96
N VAL A 63 6.62 3.45 4.16
CA VAL A 63 5.57 4.33 4.70
C VAL A 63 6.08 5.78 4.80
N ARG A 64 7.30 5.97 5.31
CA ARG A 64 7.93 7.29 5.42
C ARG A 64 8.14 7.95 4.05
N LEU A 65 8.51 7.18 3.03
CA LEU A 65 8.63 7.67 1.65
C LEU A 65 7.29 8.20 1.13
N VAL A 66 6.20 7.44 1.32
CA VAL A 66 4.85 7.87 0.90
C VAL A 66 4.44 9.14 1.64
N GLU A 67 4.66 9.23 2.95
CA GLU A 67 4.37 10.42 3.76
C GLU A 67 5.16 11.65 3.28
N THR A 68 6.44 11.46 2.99
CA THR A 68 7.33 12.51 2.49
C THR A 68 6.85 12.99 1.12
N TYR A 69 6.59 12.09 0.17
CA TYR A 69 6.06 12.45 -1.14
C TYR A 69 4.72 13.18 -1.03
N LYS A 70 3.81 12.72 -0.19
CA LYS A 70 2.53 13.40 0.06
C LYS A 70 2.74 14.83 0.58
N SER A 71 3.76 15.06 1.40
CA SER A 71 4.06 16.40 1.92
C SER A 71 4.58 17.36 0.85
N THR A 72 5.24 16.87 -0.21
CA THR A 72 5.72 17.70 -1.33
C THR A 72 4.64 18.07 -2.33
N GLN A 73 3.50 17.36 -2.31
CA GLN A 73 2.33 17.65 -3.15
C GLN A 73 1.36 18.66 -2.50
N LYS A 74 1.72 19.22 -1.33
CA LYS A 74 0.97 20.31 -0.69
C LYS A 74 1.41 21.65 -1.26
#